data_AF-A0A970C1R7-F1
#
_entry.id   AF-A0A970C1R7-F1
#
_cell.length_a   1.000
_cell.length_b   1.000
_cell.length_c   1.000
_cell.angle_alpha   90.00
_cell.angle_beta   90.00
_cell.angle_gamma   90.00
#
_symmetry.space_group_name_H-M   'P 1'
#
loop_
_entity.id
_entity.type
_entity.pdbx_description
1 polymer ?
#
loop_
_entity_poly.entity_id
_entity_poly.type
_entity_poly.pdbx_seq_one_letter_code
_entity_poly.pdbx_strand_id
1 'polypeptide(L)'
;MNGALISLVGAPGSGKTTAAQWLAPELAGEPVLEDYAGNPFLAASYEGATALRLPGQLWFLLSRLDQLAGVRFSGGRTVVSDYGYLQDR
;
A
#
# COMPACT_ATOMS: atom_id res chain seq x y z
N MET A 1 5.94 4.52 -24.16
CA MET A 1 5.60 3.38 -23.29
C MET A 1 4.71 3.91 -22.17
N ASN A 2 3.55 3.31 -21.93
CA ASN A 2 2.67 3.72 -20.82
C ASN A 2 3.32 3.32 -19.50
N GLY A 3 3.17 4.13 -18.45
CA GLY A 3 3.57 3.73 -17.10
C GLY A 3 2.81 2.48 -16.64
N ALA A 4 3.40 1.72 -15.72
CA ALA A 4 2.81 0.50 -15.18
C ALA A 4 2.68 0.59 -13.65
N LEU A 5 1.61 0.05 -13.10
CA LEU A 5 1.44 -0.16 -11.67
C LEU A 5 1.45 -1.67 -11.39
N ILE A 6 2.36 -2.10 -10.52
CA ILE A 6 2.50 -3.50 -10.07
C ILE A 6 2.23 -3.54 -8.58
N SER A 7 1.18 -4.24 -8.14
CA SER A 7 0.85 -4.37 -6.72
C SER A 7 1.14 -5.77 -6.21
N LEU A 8 1.90 -5.84 -5.12
CA LEU A 8 2.23 -7.08 -4.41
C LEU A 8 1.18 -7.32 -3.32
N VAL A 9 0.41 -8.40 -3.44
CA VAL A 9 -0.69 -8.75 -2.53
C VAL A 9 -0.36 -10.01 -1.74
N GLY A 10 -0.68 -10.02 -0.46
CA GLY A 10 -0.38 -11.13 0.45
C GLY A 10 -0.71 -10.79 1.91
N ALA A 11 -0.62 -11.80 2.78
CA ALA A 11 -0.93 -11.63 4.20
C ALA A 11 0.02 -10.63 4.91
N PRO A 12 -0.40 -10.01 6.04
CA PRO A 12 0.52 -9.30 6.91
C PRO A 12 1.72 -10.18 7.28
N GLY A 13 2.94 -9.62 7.21
CA GLY A 13 4.18 -10.37 7.47
C GLY A 13 4.70 -11.24 6.32
N SER A 14 4.03 -11.30 5.16
CA SER A 14 4.48 -12.12 4.02
C SER A 14 5.68 -11.53 3.23
N GLY A 15 6.25 -10.40 3.67
CA GLY A 15 7.42 -9.78 3.02
C GLY A 15 7.13 -8.84 1.84
N LYS A 16 5.88 -8.38 1.67
CA LYS A 16 5.46 -7.55 0.52
C LYS A 16 6.22 -6.23 0.43
N THR A 17 6.33 -5.51 1.54
CA THR A 17 7.03 -4.22 1.62
C THR A 17 8.49 -4.38 1.21
N THR A 18 9.17 -5.42 1.72
CA THR A 18 10.55 -5.75 1.36
C THR A 18 10.67 -6.10 -0.13
N ALA A 19 9.77 -6.93 -0.64
CA ALA A 19 9.75 -7.29 -2.06
C ALA A 19 9.51 -6.08 -2.97
N ALA A 20 8.62 -5.15 -2.59
CA ALA A 20 8.34 -3.93 -3.36
C ALA A 20 9.57 -3.01 -3.39
N GLN A 21 10.23 -2.83 -2.23
CA GLN A 21 11.45 -2.04 -2.11
C GLN A 21 12.61 -2.60 -2.95
N TRP A 22 12.72 -3.93 -3.07
CA TRP A 22 13.75 -4.58 -3.89
C TRP A 22 13.40 -4.63 -5.38
N LEU A 23 12.12 -4.82 -5.72
CA LEU A 23 11.69 -4.96 -7.11
C LEU A 23 11.63 -3.62 -7.85
N ALA A 24 11.24 -2.54 -7.17
CA ALA A 24 11.16 -1.21 -7.78
C ALA A 24 12.45 -0.79 -8.52
N PRO A 25 13.66 -0.82 -7.92
CA PRO A 25 14.89 -0.42 -8.60
C PRO A 25 15.25 -1.33 -9.79
N GLU A 26 14.99 -2.64 -9.71
CA GLU A 26 15.23 -3.59 -10.80
C GLU A 26 14.37 -3.29 -12.05
N LEU A 27 13.21 -2.65 -11.86
CA LEU A 27 12.31 -2.21 -12.92
C LEU A 27 12.50 -0.74 -13.32
N ALA A 28 13.57 -0.09 -12.83
CA ALA A 28 13.78 1.36 -12.95
C ALA A 28 12.53 2.17 -12.51
N GLY A 29 11.83 1.65 -11.50
CA GLY A 29 10.58 2.19 -10.97
C GLY A 29 10.73 2.78 -9.58
N GLU A 30 9.60 3.20 -9.00
CA GLU A 30 9.52 3.73 -7.64
C GLU A 30 8.61 2.88 -6.75
N PRO A 31 8.99 2.62 -5.48
CA PRO A 31 8.13 1.94 -4.54
C PRO A 31 7.10 2.92 -3.95
N VAL A 32 5.85 2.49 -3.85
CA VAL A 32 4.79 3.19 -3.12
C VAL A 32 4.25 2.25 -2.04
N LEU A 33 4.50 2.58 -0.79
CA LEU A 33 4.30 1.67 0.34
C LEU A 33 3.08 2.07 1.17
N GLU A 34 2.35 1.08 1.66
CA GLU A 34 1.24 1.22 2.59
C GLU A 34 1.71 1.87 3.91
N ASP A 35 1.10 2.99 4.28
CA ASP A 35 1.45 3.72 5.51
C ASP A 35 0.73 3.12 6.73
N TYR A 36 1.24 2.00 7.23
CA TYR A 36 0.70 1.37 8.43
C TYR A 36 0.84 2.25 9.68
N ALA A 37 1.91 3.05 9.78
CA ALA A 37 2.21 3.86 10.95
C ALA A 37 1.32 5.11 11.06
N GLY A 38 0.87 5.66 9.92
CA GLY A 38 -0.01 6.81 9.87
C GLY A 38 -1.47 6.52 10.20
N ASN A 39 -1.90 5.25 10.22
CA ASN A 39 -3.29 4.87 10.48
C ASN A 39 -3.64 4.99 11.97
N PRO A 40 -4.44 6.00 12.39
CA PRO A 40 -4.71 6.25 13.81
C PRO A 40 -5.65 5.21 14.44
N PHE A 41 -6.33 4.40 13.62
CA PHE A 41 -7.31 3.41 14.07
C PHE A 41 -6.71 2.02 14.22
N LEU A 42 -5.54 1.78 13.63
CA LEU A 42 -4.99 0.44 13.45
C LEU A 42 -4.66 -0.26 14.78
N ALA A 43 -3.96 0.42 15.67
CA ALA A 43 -3.56 -0.14 16.97
C ALA A 43 -4.79 -0.58 17.80
N ALA A 44 -5.74 0.33 17.99
CA ALA A 44 -6.95 0.05 18.75
C ALA A 44 -7.85 -1.01 18.06
N SER A 45 -7.86 -1.07 16.73
CA SER A 45 -8.54 -2.13 15.98
C SER A 45 -7.95 -3.52 16.31
N TYR A 46 -6.62 -3.65 16.34
CA TYR A 46 -5.93 -4.89 16.74
C TYR A 46 -6.15 -5.25 18.22
N GLU A 47 -6.35 -4.26 19.09
CA GLU A 47 -6.69 -4.47 20.51
C GLU A 47 -8.15 -4.91 20.73
N GLY A 48 -8.95 -5.02 19.67
CA GLY A 48 -10.32 -5.57 19.71
C GLY A 48 -11.43 -4.53 19.59
N ALA A 49 -11.12 -3.26 19.28
CA ALA A 49 -12.13 -2.24 19.02
C ALA A 49 -12.79 -2.45 17.65
N THR A 50 -13.75 -3.36 17.55
CA THR A 50 -14.44 -3.72 16.29
C THR A 50 -15.04 -2.52 15.56
N ALA A 51 -15.51 -1.50 16.28
CA ALA A 51 -16.04 -0.26 15.70
C ALA A 51 -14.99 0.53 14.89
N LEU A 52 -13.69 0.31 15.14
CA LEU A 52 -12.59 0.98 14.46
C LEU A 52 -12.07 0.22 13.23
N ARG A 53 -12.56 -1.00 12.97
CA ARG A 53 -12.15 -1.78 11.79
C ARG A 53 -12.50 -1.09 10.48
N LEU A 54 -13.74 -0.62 10.33
CA LEU A 54 -14.17 0.09 9.12
C LEU A 54 -13.44 1.44 8.96
N PRO A 55 -13.33 2.30 10.00
CA PRO A 55 -12.48 3.49 9.94
C PRO A 55 -11.03 3.20 9.52
N GLY A 56 -10.41 2.15 10.07
CA GLY A 56 -9.06 1.74 9.69
C GLY A 56 -8.94 1.34 8.22
N GLN A 57 -9.91 0.58 7.71
CA GLN A 57 -9.96 0.19 6.30
C GLN A 57 -10.22 1.37 5.36
N LEU A 58 -11.10 2.30 5.73
CA LEU A 58 -11.35 3.53 4.96
C LEU A 58 -10.11 4.43 4.94
N TRP A 59 -9.38 4.51 6.05
CA TRP A 59 -8.13 5.25 6.11
C TRP A 59 -7.11 4.69 5.11
N PHE A 60 -6.92 3.36 5.07
CA PHE A 60 -6.02 2.75 4.08
C PHE A 60 -6.46 3.05 2.65
N LEU A 61 -7.76 2.96 2.35
CA LEU A 61 -8.28 3.29 1.03
C LEU A 61 -7.96 4.73 0.60
N LEU A 62 -8.19 5.69 1.49
CA LEU A 62 -7.94 7.11 1.20
C LEU A 62 -6.44 7.42 1.12
N SER A 63 -5.63 6.89 2.04
CA SER A 63 -4.17 7.05 2.01
C SER A 63 -3.57 6.52 0.70
N ARG A 64 -4.03 5.35 0.21
CA ARG A 64 -3.58 4.80 -1.08
C ARG A 64 -3.96 5.71 -2.24
N LEU A 65 -5.19 6.23 -2.23
CA LEU A 65 -5.66 7.14 -3.27
C LEU A 65 -4.78 8.39 -3.33
N ASP A 66 -4.49 8.99 -2.17
CA ASP A 66 -3.64 10.18 -2.09
C ASP A 66 -2.21 9.90 -2.57
N GLN A 67 -1.62 8.78 -2.14
CA GLN A 67 -0.30 8.34 -2.59
C GLN A 67 -0.25 8.13 -4.11
N LEU A 68 -1.22 7.42 -4.69
CA LEU A 68 -1.30 7.16 -6.13
C LEU A 68 -1.63 8.40 -6.95
N ALA A 69 -2.43 9.34 -6.41
CA ALA A 69 -2.70 10.62 -7.06
C ALA A 69 -1.44 11.49 -7.19
N GLY A 70 -0.48 11.33 -6.28
CA GLY A 70 0.84 11.98 -6.35
C GLY A 70 1.79 11.36 -7.37
N VAL A 71 1.53 10.13 -7.83
CA VAL A 71 2.40 9.39 -8.76
C VAL A 71 2.27 9.92 -10.18
N ARG A 72 3.41 10.14 -10.83
CA ARG A 72 3.47 10.52 -12.25
C ARG A 72 3.81 9.31 -13.12
N PHE A 73 2.79 8.66 -13.66
CA PHE A 73 2.94 7.55 -14.63
C PHE A 73 3.43 7.99 -16.02
N SER A 74 3.57 9.30 -16.25
CA SER A 74 4.11 9.86 -17.49
C SER A 74 5.57 9.44 -17.70
N GLY A 75 5.94 9.13 -18.95
CA GLY A 75 7.32 8.79 -19.30
C GLY A 75 7.68 7.30 -19.14
N GLY A 76 6.69 6.42 -18.92
CA GLY A 76 6.92 4.97 -18.84
C GLY A 76 7.49 4.52 -17.49
N ARG A 77 7.34 5.33 -16.43
CA ARG A 77 7.74 4.94 -15.07
C ARG A 77 6.87 3.79 -14.55
N THR A 78 7.54 2.81 -13.98
CA THR A 78 6.91 1.71 -13.25
C THR A 78 6.76 2.10 -11.79
N VAL A 79 5.61 1.82 -11.20
CA VAL A 79 5.39 1.93 -9.75
C VAL A 79 5.15 0.54 -9.21
N VAL A 80 5.82 0.21 -8.11
CA VAL A 80 5.64 -1.05 -7.40
C VAL A 80 5.04 -0.75 -6.03
N SER A 81 3.88 -1.30 -5.71
CA SER A 81 3.23 -1.11 -4.42
C SER A 81 3.08 -2.42 -3.65
N ASP A 82 2.89 -2.31 -2.33
CA ASP A 82 2.57 -3.45 -1.44
C ASP A 82 1.10 -3.44 -0.99
N TYR A 83 0.25 -2.70 -1.71
CA TYR A 83 -1.16 -2.58 -1.43
C TYR A 83 -1.90 -3.89 -1.65
N GLY A 84 -2.87 -4.15 -0.76
CA GLY A 84 -3.84 -5.23 -0.91
C GLY A 84 -5.19 -4.85 -0.31
N TYR A 85 -6.27 -5.34 -0.90
CA TYR A 85 -7.63 -5.11 -0.39
C TYR A 85 -7.98 -6.15 0.68
N LEU A 86 -8.71 -5.72 1.72
CA LEU A 86 -9.30 -6.61 2.73
C LEU A 86 -8.27 -7.56 3.38
N GLN A 87 -7.13 -7.00 3.80
CA GLN A 87 -6.04 -7.79 4.41
C GLN A 87 -6.34 -8.20 5.86
N ASP A 88 -7.37 -7.62 6.47
CA ASP A 88 -7.75 -7.84 7.87
C ASP A 88 -8.93 -8.83 7.94
N ARG A 89 -8.84 -9.83 8.82
CA ARG A 89 -9.93 -10.81 9.09
C ARG A 89 -10.88 -10.33 10.18
#